data_AF-A0A7V1M257-F1
#
_entry.id   AF-A0A7V1M257-F1
#
_cell.length_a   1.000
_cell.length_b   1.000
_cell.length_c   1.000
_cell.angle_alpha   90.00
_cell.angle_beta   90.00
_cell.angle_gamma   90.00
#
_symmetry.space_group_name_H-M   'P 1'
#
loop_
_entity.id
_entity.type
_entity.pdbx_description
1 polymer ?
#
loop_
_entity_poly.entity_id
_entity_poly.type
_entity_poly.pdbx_seq_one_letter_code
_entity_poly.pdbx_strand_id
1 'polypeptide(L)' 'SKYSIKIVKKYADLAKVEIVCKAENVERVVETIRKTGYTGRKGDGMIYVSPVETVVKIRTGARDDEALDCCSPE' A
#
# COMPACT_ATOMS: atom_id res chain seq x y z
N SER A 1 -7.18 -6.23 14.35
CA SER A 1 -8.09 -6.26 13.20
C SER A 1 -7.83 -7.52 12.35
N LYS A 2 -8.36 -8.69 12.75
CA LYS A 2 -8.08 -10.00 12.12
C LYS A 2 -9.28 -10.57 11.33
N TYR A 3 -10.35 -9.77 11.21
CA TYR A 3 -11.65 -10.22 10.72
C TYR A 3 -12.07 -9.61 9.38
N SER A 4 -11.39 -8.56 8.89
CA SER A 4 -11.87 -7.83 7.71
C SER A 4 -11.56 -8.51 6.37
N ILE A 5 -10.63 -9.48 6.32
CA ILE A 5 -10.18 -10.09 5.06
C ILE A 5 -10.86 -11.44 4.76
N LYS A 6 -11.54 -12.07 5.74
CA LYS A 6 -12.11 -13.42 5.56
C LYS A 6 -13.40 -13.49 4.72
N ILE A 7 -14.07 -12.36 4.45
CA ILE A 7 -15.38 -12.36 3.77
C ILE A 7 -15.27 -12.02 2.27
N VAL A 8 -14.24 -11.28 1.85
CA VAL A 8 -14.12 -10.79 0.47
C VAL A 8 -13.82 -11.91 -0.53
N LYS A 9 -13.15 -12.98 -0.09
CA LYS A 9 -12.61 -14.02 -0.98
C LYS A 9 -13.67 -14.87 -1.69
N LYS A 10 -14.93 -14.83 -1.27
CA LYS A 10 -15.96 -15.73 -1.83
C LYS A 10 -16.64 -15.18 -3.10
N TYR A 11 -16.59 -13.86 -3.38
CA TYR A 11 -17.44 -13.28 -4.44
C TYR A 11 -16.87 -12.06 -5.21
N ALA A 12 -15.60 -11.67 -5.05
CA ALA A 12 -15.04 -10.53 -5.77
C ALA A 12 -13.67 -10.84 -6.38
N ASP A 13 -13.54 -10.66 -7.70
CA ASP A 13 -12.27 -10.67 -8.44
C ASP A 13 -11.47 -9.37 -8.22
N LEU A 14 -11.46 -8.86 -6.98
CA LEU A 14 -10.80 -7.62 -6.60
C LEU A 14 -9.60 -7.93 -5.70
N ALA A 15 -8.41 -7.53 -6.14
CA ALA A 15 -7.21 -7.61 -5.32
C ALA A 15 -7.12 -6.37 -4.41
N LYS A 16 -6.80 -6.58 -3.12
CA LYS A 16 -6.42 -5.50 -2.20
C LYS A 16 -4.91 -5.34 -2.23
N VAL A 17 -4.44 -4.15 -2.59
CA VAL A 17 -3.02 -3.78 -2.54
C VAL A 17 -2.79 -2.79 -1.40
N GLU A 18 -1.79 -3.03 -0.57
CA GLU A 18 -1.38 -2.14 0.53
C GLU A 18 0.08 -1.75 0.32
N ILE A 19 0.35 -0.44 0.21
CA ILE A 19 1.68 0.11 -0.03
C ILE A 19 1.94 1.17 1.03
N VAL A 20 3.08 1.05 1.72
CA VAL A 20 3.60 2.07 2.62
C VAL A 20 4.79 2.72 1.92
N CYS A 21 4.80 4.05 1.84
CA CYS A 21 5.86 4.82 1.18
C CYS A 21 6.04 6.18 1.87
N LYS A 22 7.17 6.85 1.58
CA LYS A 22 7.43 8.22 2.06
C LYS A 22 6.36 9.18 1.53
N ALA A 23 6.02 10.20 2.30
CA ALA A 23 4.97 11.17 1.97
C ALA A 23 5.15 11.81 0.59
N GLU A 24 6.39 12.16 0.23
CA GLU A 24 6.79 12.71 -1.07
C GLU A 24 6.49 11.77 -2.26
N ASN A 25 6.34 10.47 -2.04
CA ASN A 25 6.06 9.49 -3.07
C ASN A 25 4.57 9.16 -3.23
N VAL A 26 3.71 9.64 -2.33
CA VAL A 26 2.27 9.28 -2.30
C VAL A 26 1.59 9.61 -3.62
N GLU A 27 1.75 10.84 -4.10
CA GLU A 27 1.10 11.28 -5.35
C GLU A 27 1.58 10.46 -6.55
N ARG A 28 2.89 10.19 -6.63
CA ARG A 28 3.47 9.35 -7.69
C ARG A 28 2.90 7.93 -7.69
N VAL A 29 2.74 7.33 -6.51
CA VAL A 29 2.17 5.98 -6.36
C VAL A 29 0.70 5.98 -6.77
N VAL A 30 -0.09 6.94 -6.29
CA VAL A 30 -1.52 7.06 -6.64
C VAL A 30 -1.71 7.24 -8.15
N GLU A 31 -0.96 8.14 -8.79
CA GLU A 31 -1.02 8.36 -10.23
C GLU A 31 -0.64 7.10 -11.02
N THR A 32 0.40 6.39 -10.58
CA THR A 32 0.85 5.18 -11.24
C THR A 32 -0.22 4.09 -11.18
N ILE A 33 -0.79 3.84 -10.01
CA ILE A 33 -1.86 2.84 -9.83
C ILE A 33 -3.10 3.24 -10.61
N ARG A 34 -3.51 4.51 -10.57
CA ARG A 34 -4.68 4.97 -11.34
C ARG A 34 -4.46 4.75 -12.83
N LYS A 35 -3.30 5.13 -13.37
CA LYS A 35 -3.02 5.00 -14.80
C LYS A 35 -2.98 3.55 -15.26
N THR A 36 -2.39 2.64 -14.47
CA THR A 36 -2.27 1.22 -14.83
C THR A 36 -3.55 0.42 -14.57
N GLY A 37 -4.31 0.79 -13.54
CA GLY A 37 -5.56 0.13 -13.15
C GLY A 37 -6.82 0.66 -13.83
N TYR A 38 -6.74 1.79 -14.54
CA TYR A 38 -7.89 2.37 -15.24
C TYR A 38 -8.19 1.63 -16.55
N THR A 39 -9.38 1.02 -16.63
CA THR A 39 -9.91 0.37 -17.84
C THR A 39 -11.03 1.16 -18.50
N GLY A 40 -11.59 2.16 -17.79
CA GLY A 40 -12.74 2.94 -18.23
C GLY A 40 -14.08 2.23 -18.04
N ARG A 41 -14.09 1.04 -17.41
CA ARG A 41 -15.29 0.27 -17.09
C ARG A 41 -15.66 0.48 -15.62
N LYS A 42 -16.94 0.28 -15.30
CA LYS A 42 -17.36 0.24 -13.88
C LYS A 42 -16.68 -0.95 -13.21
N GLY A 43 -16.06 -0.71 -12.06
CA GLY A 43 -15.39 -1.75 -11.28
C GLY A 43 -13.87 -1.64 -11.20
N ASP A 44 -13.24 -0.60 -11.77
CA ASP A 44 -11.78 -0.35 -11.66
C ASP A 44 -11.30 -0.21 -10.20
N GLY A 45 -12.22 0.04 -9.26
CA GLY A 45 -11.95 0.08 -7.83
C GLY A 45 -11.74 1.49 -7.30
N MET A 46 -11.09 1.60 -6.14
CA MET A 46 -10.83 2.86 -5.46
C MET A 46 -9.48 2.81 -4.74
N ILE A 47 -8.78 3.95 -4.73
CA ILE A 47 -7.54 4.15 -4.00
C ILE A 47 -7.83 5.02 -2.79
N TYR A 48 -7.33 4.61 -1.62
CA TYR A 48 -7.41 5.37 -0.39
C TYR A 48 -6.02 5.65 0.13
N VAL A 49 -5.83 6.84 0.69
CA VAL A 49 -4.57 7.24 1.32
C VAL A 49 -4.84 7.48 2.80
N SER A 50 -4.06 6.84 3.65
CA SER A 50 -4.09 7.03 5.10
C SER A 50 -2.68 7.32 5.61
N PRO A 51 -2.50 8.28 6.53
CA PRO A 51 -1.20 8.50 7.16
C PRO A 51 -0.79 7.27 7.98
N VAL A 52 0.50 6.97 7.97
CA VAL A 52 1.12 5.94 8.80
C VAL A 52 2.07 6.65 9.76
N GLU A 53 1.74 6.63 11.05
CA GLU A 53 2.49 7.34 12.09
C GLU A 53 3.84 6.69 12.41
N THR A 54 3.97 5.38 12.22
CA THR A 54 5.21 4.66 12.55
C THR A 54 5.40 3.44 11.67
N VAL A 55 6.63 3.23 11.23
CA VAL A 55 7.04 2.01 10.50
C VAL A 55 8.19 1.34 11.26
N VAL A 56 8.17 0.01 11.37
CA VAL A 56 9.25 -0.75 12.02
C VAL A 56 9.62 -1.96 11.18
N LYS A 57 10.90 -2.08 10.82
CA LYS A 57 11.45 -3.24 10.11
C LYS A 57 11.81 -4.32 11.13
N ILE A 58 11.05 -5.42 11.18
CA ILE A 58 11.18 -6.47 12.22
C ILE A 58 12.61 -7.00 12.35
N ARG A 59 13.29 -7.23 11.22
CA ARG A 59 14.62 -7.86 11.21
C ARG A 59 15.71 -6.99 11.84
N THR A 60 15.70 -5.68 11.56
CA THR A 60 16.78 -4.76 11.96
C THR A 60 16.38 -3.85 13.12
N GLY A 61 15.09 -3.72 13.42
CA GLY A 61 14.58 -2.73 14.36
C GLY A 61 14.56 -1.29 13.82
N ALA A 62 14.99 -1.08 12.57
CA ALA A 62 14.97 0.23 11.91
C ALA A 62 13.54 0.81 11.91
N ARG A 63 13.44 2.14 12.06
CA ARG A 63 12.16 2.86 12.16
C ARG A 63 11.95 3.86 11.04
N ASP A 64 10.69 4.10 10.73
CA ASP A 64 10.21 5.17 9.86
C ASP A 64 10.95 5.21 8.52
N ASP A 65 11.64 6.30 8.19
CA ASP A 65 12.36 6.44 6.92
C ASP A 65 13.43 5.35 6.73
N GLU A 66 14.16 5.00 7.78
CA GLU A 66 15.18 3.93 7.73
C GLU A 66 14.54 2.54 7.53
N ALA A 67 13.32 2.35 8.01
CA ALA A 67 12.55 1.14 7.76
C ALA A 67 12.12 1.06 6.29
N LEU A 68 11.85 2.20 5.64
CA LEU A 68 11.45 2.28 4.23
C LEU A 68 12.62 2.22 3.26
N ASP A 69 13.81 2.65 3.68
CA ASP A 69 15.00 2.62 2.84
C ASP A 69 15.55 1.20 2.71
N CYS A 70 15.88 0.83 1.46
CA CYS A 70 16.32 -0.51 1.11
C CYS A 70 17.82 -0.73 1.36
N CYS A 71 18.58 0.37 1.47
CA CYS A 71 20.01 0.37 1.69
C CYS A 71 20.32 0.71 3.16
N SER A 72 20.14 -0.26 4.04
CA SER A 72 20.98 -0.31 5.24
C SER A 72 22.27 -1.01 4.82
N PRO A 73 23.43 -0.32 4.78
CA PRO A 73 24.70 -1.00 4.60
C PRO A 73 24.89 -1.88 5.84
N GLU A 74 24.85 -3.20 5.65
CA GLU A 74 25.62 -4.09 6.52
C GLU A 74 27.08 -4.03 6.05
#